data_AF-A0A359E6B6-F1
#
_entry.id   AF-A0A359E6B6-F1
#
_cell.length_a   1.000
_cell.length_b   1.000
_cell.length_c   1.000
_cell.angle_alpha   90.00
_cell.angle_beta   90.00
_cell.angle_gamma   90.00
#
_symmetry.space_group_name_H-M   'P 1'
#
loop_
_entity.id
_entity.type
_entity.pdbx_description
1 polymer ?
#
loop_
_entity_poly.entity_id
_entity_poly.type
_entity_poly.pdbx_seq_one_letter_code
_entity_poly.pdbx_strand_id
1 'polypeptide(L)' 'SAPVLDKVWAQRAGLGWIGKNSNLLNKNIGSFFFIGEMIIDAELSYDAPVTDHCGSCTNCIDACPT' A
#
# COMPACT_ATOMS: atom_id res chain seq x y z
N SER A 1 -1.61 13.87 12.15
CA SER A 1 -1.95 13.34 10.81
C SER A 1 -2.94 14.29 10.17
N ALA A 2 -2.74 14.62 8.90
CA ALA A 2 -3.78 15.25 8.09
C ALA A 2 -4.94 14.25 7.90
N PRO A 3 -6.16 14.68 7.51
CA PRO A 3 -7.32 13.79 7.39
C PRO A 3 -7.27 12.94 6.09
N VAL A 4 -6.13 12.30 5.83
CA VAL A 4 -5.89 11.44 4.67
C VAL A 4 -5.37 10.09 5.12
N LEU A 5 -5.67 9.05 4.33
CA LEU A 5 -5.29 7.68 4.62
C LEU A 5 -4.11 7.26 3.75
N ASP A 6 -2.91 7.31 4.31
CA ASP A 6 -1.63 7.20 3.61
C ASP A 6 -1.54 5.94 2.74
N LYS A 7 -1.94 4.80 3.31
CA LYS A 7 -1.93 3.49 2.63
C LYS A 7 -2.80 3.48 1.36
N VAL A 8 -3.96 4.13 1.38
CA VAL A 8 -4.87 4.19 0.22
C VAL A 8 -4.28 5.07 -0.88
N TRP A 9 -3.68 6.20 -0.51
CA TRP A 9 -3.00 7.06 -1.48
C TRP A 9 -1.77 6.40 -2.08
N ALA A 10 -0.98 5.68 -1.28
CA ALA A 10 0.17 4.93 -1.75
C ALA A 10 -0.22 3.79 -2.70
N GLN A 11 -1.33 3.08 -2.45
CA GLN A 11 -1.88 2.10 -3.38
C GLN A 11 -2.29 2.75 -4.71
N ARG A 12 -2.99 3.89 -4.65
CA ARG A 12 -3.42 4.63 -5.84
C ARG A 12 -2.25 5.14 -6.67
N ALA A 13 -1.17 5.57 -6.01
CA ALA A 13 0.07 6.01 -6.63
C ALA A 13 0.94 4.86 -7.16
N GLY A 14 0.44 3.62 -7.18
CA GLY A 14 1.18 2.49 -7.74
C GLY A 14 2.38 2.03 -6.90
N LEU A 15 2.50 2.47 -5.64
CA LEU A 15 3.61 2.05 -4.77
C LEU A 15 3.50 0.59 -4.30
N GLY A 16 2.31 -0.01 -4.41
CA GLY A 16 2.06 -1.38 -3.99
C GLY A 16 0.57 -1.73 -3.97
N TRP A 17 0.25 -2.86 -3.32
CA TRP A 17 -1.13 -3.30 -3.05
C TRP A 17 -1.34 -3.46 -1.54
N ILE A 18 -2.59 -3.36 -1.09
CA ILE A 18 -2.92 -3.61 0.32
C ILE A 18 -3.05 -5.11 0.54
N GLY A 19 -2.15 -5.69 1.32
CA GLY A 19 -2.19 -7.10 1.67
C GLY A 19 -3.31 -7.42 2.65
N LYS A 20 -3.60 -8.72 2.81
CA LYS A 20 -4.59 -9.22 3.79
C LYS A 20 -4.25 -8.86 5.25
N ASN A 21 -2.98 -8.56 5.54
CA ASN A 21 -2.52 -8.04 6.83
C ASN A 21 -2.66 -6.50 6.96
N SER A 22 -3.40 -5.85 6.06
CA SER A 22 -3.64 -4.40 6.03
C SER A 22 -2.42 -3.52 5.80
N ASN A 23 -1.26 -4.07 5.44
CA ASN A 23 -0.08 -3.28 5.07
C ASN A 23 0.02 -3.09 3.56
N LEU A 24 0.66 -1.99 3.15
CA LEU A 24 1.06 -1.82 1.76
C LEU A 24 2.25 -2.74 1.49
N LEU A 25 2.13 -3.56 0.45
CA LEU A 25 3.16 -4.49 0.01
C LEU A 25 3.73 -4.00 -1.31
N ASN A 26 5.06 -3.91 -1.38
CA ASN A 26 5.79 -3.63 -2.61
C ASN A 26 6.54 -4.89 -3.06
N LYS A 27 6.56 -5.13 -4.37
CA LYS A 27 7.16 -6.33 -4.96
C LYS A 27 8.67 -6.47 -4.71
N ASN A 28 9.37 -5.34 -4.58
CA ASN A 28 10.84 -5.32 -4.49
C ASN A 28 11.34 -5.18 -3.04
N ILE A 29 10.61 -4.44 -2.19
CA ILE A 29 11.08 -4.09 -0.82
C ILE A 29 10.21 -4.69 0.31
N GLY A 30 9.15 -5.44 0.00
CA GLY A 30 8.28 -6.03 1.01
C GLY A 30 7.35 -4.99 1.64
N SER A 31 7.16 -5.03 2.96
CA SER A 31 6.23 -4.16 3.70
C SER A 31 6.89 -3.26 4.75
N PHE A 32 8.22 -3.32 4.89
CA PHE A 32 8.95 -2.66 5.97
C PHE A 32 9.52 -1.32 5.50
N PHE A 33 8.63 -0.33 5.35
CA PHE A 33 8.96 1.03 4.95
C PHE A 33 7.93 2.01 5.53
N PHE A 34 8.27 3.30 5.56
CA PHE A 34 7.35 4.37 5.91
C PHE A 34 6.65 4.92 4.67
N ILE A 35 5.40 5.34 4.85
CA ILE A 35 4.62 6.05 3.83
C ILE A 35 4.57 7.52 4.23
N GLY A 36 4.65 8.40 3.24
CA GLY A 36 4.34 9.80 3.41
C GLY A 36 3.66 10.35 2.17
N GLU A 37 2.89 11.40 2.37
CA GLU A 37 2.15 12.10 1.35
C GLU A 37 2.46 13.60 1.36
N MET A 38 2.34 14.22 0.19
CA MET A 38 2.45 15.67 0.03
C MET A 38 1.28 16.15 -0.82
N ILE A 39 0.47 17.05 -0.27
CA ILE A 39 -0.66 17.65 -0.97
C ILE A 39 -0.16 18.92 -1.65
N ILE A 40 -0.24 18.94 -2.98
CA ILE A 40 0.19 20.06 -3.82
C ILE A 40 -0.88 20.35 -4.88
N ASP A 41 -0.85 21.54 -5.46
CA ASP A 41 -1.75 22.01 -6.52
C ASP A 41 -1.13 21.89 -7.93
N ALA A 42 0.05 21.28 -8.06
CA ALA A 42 0.71 21.07 -9.35
C ALA A 42 0.08 19.92 -10.15
N GLU A 43 -0.03 20.09 -11.47
CA GLU A 43 -0.38 19.00 -12.38
C GLU A 43 0.79 18.02 -12.54
N LEU A 44 0.50 16.72 -12.44
CA LEU A 44 1.50 15.65 -12.55
C LEU A 44 1.02 14.56 -13.51
N SER A 45 1.98 13.78 -14.02
CA SER A 45 1.67 12.52 -14.68
C SER A 45 1.42 11.46 -13.61
N TYR A 46 0.20 10.89 -13.58
CA TYR A 46 -0.20 9.92 -12.56
C TYR A 46 0.19 8.50 -12.96
N ASP A 47 0.70 7.75 -11.98
CA ASP A 47 0.91 6.32 -12.10
C ASP A 47 -0.40 5.54 -11.99
N ALA A 48 -0.35 4.26 -12.39
CA ALA A 48 -1.47 3.34 -12.25
C ALA A 48 -1.30 2.44 -11.01
N PRO A 49 -2.41 2.06 -10.33
CA PRO A 49 -2.36 1.11 -9.23
C PRO A 49 -1.76 -0.24 -9.63
N VAL A 50 -1.05 -0.88 -8.69
CA VAL A 50 -0.53 -2.24 -8.87
C VAL A 50 -1.63 -3.27 -8.59
N THR A 51 -1.60 -4.40 -9.28
CA THR A 51 -2.50 -5.53 -9.05
C THR A 51 -2.30 -6.18 -7.69
N ASP A 52 -3.34 -6.82 -7.15
CA ASP A 52 -3.21 -7.67 -5.96
C ASP A 52 -2.30 -8.88 -6.25
N HIS A 53 -1.41 -9.19 -5.30
CA HIS A 53 -0.54 -10.36 -5.36
C HIS A 53 -0.66 -11.28 -4.13
N CYS A 54 -1.66 -11.08 -3.28
CA CYS A 54 -1.98 -12.01 -2.19
C CYS A 54 -2.69 -13.26 -2.72
N GLY A 55 -3.61 -13.11 -3.68
CA GLY A 55 -4.38 -14.24 -4.23
C GLY A 55 -5.03 -15.11 -3.13
N SER A 56 -4.80 -16.42 -3.18
CA SER A 56 -5.31 -17.37 -2.17
C SER A 56 -4.49 -17.46 -0.88
N CYS A 57 -3.34 -16.78 -0.77
CA CYS A 57 -2.45 -16.85 0.40
C CYS A 57 -3.16 -16.38 1.69
N THR A 58 -2.99 -17.11 2.79
CA THR A 58 -3.53 -16.77 4.12
C THR A 58 -2.48 -16.71 5.23
N ASN A 59 -1.19 -16.89 4.91
CA ASN A 59 -0.10 -17.03 5.91
C ASN A 59 -0.12 -15.98 7.03
N CYS A 60 -0.42 -14.72 6.71
CA CYS A 60 -0.49 -13.65 7.71
C CYS A 60 -1.68 -13.76 8.66
N ILE A 61 -2.81 -14.28 8.19
CA ILE A 61 -4.01 -14.53 8.99
C ILE A 61 -3.74 -15.73 9.90
N ASP A 62 -3.19 -16.81 9.33
CA ASP A 62 -2.91 -18.05 10.06
C ASP A 62 -1.82 -17.86 11.13
N ALA A 63 -0.84 -16.99 10.87
CA ALA A 63 0.23 -16.69 11.82
C ALA A 63 -0.12 -15.58 12.83
N CYS A 64 -1.28 -14.91 12.69
CA CYS A 64 -1.67 -13.85 13.61
C CYS A 64 -1.95 -14.45 15.00
N PRO A 65 -1.26 -14.02 16.07
CA PRO A 65 -1.39 -14.65 17.38
C PRO A 65 -2.71 -14.33 18.11
N THR A 66 -3.53 -13.42 17.56
CA THR A 66 -4.85 -12.98 18.08
C THR A 66 -5.80 -12.68 16.95
#